data_AF-A0A1C6HHR4-F1
#
_entry.id   AF-A0A1C6HHR4-F1
#
_cell.length_a   1.000
_cell.length_b   1.000
_cell.length_c   1.000
_cell.angle_alpha   90.00
_cell.angle_beta   90.00
_cell.angle_gamma   90.00
#
_symmetry.space_group_name_H-M   'P 1'
#
loop_
_entity.id
_entity.type
_entity.pdbx_description
1 polymer ?
#
loop_
_entity_poly.entity_id
_entity_poly.type
_entity_poly.pdbx_seq_one_letter_code
_entity_poly.pdbx_strand_id
1 'polypeptide(L)'
;MKHSEPLILNKEEFFEGFDNPSLQEKVVGIKIALLQNDNGEIGLGLGIEAPPLHSREIEEINRFFAKKYNAGEMMQKLLQHYQDQRSQNADRKSQSDQKYEITDIAHPQYPWLHRIRALQDVREDVHQGDLGGFVESERNLSQEGSCWIYDNALAGENSRVIEQSTLHWACRALGSSIISGDARLDRNVWVLDNAIVAAGTVTNMVTIQGDARILPGSGHSSPVIKNDAVIYGTVVGNVEISGFYELPPGEKLENHSREPLKIYADEYTGPLMGLREPQKPKGFVMPEQQKKRSDRER
;
A
#
# COMPACT_ATOMS: atom_id res chain seq x y z
N MET A 1 15.77 0.66 -38.86
CA MET A 1 16.49 -0.07 -37.79
C MET A 1 16.25 0.61 -36.44
N LYS A 2 15.57 -0.06 -35.52
CA LYS A 2 15.34 0.42 -34.16
C LYS A 2 16.47 -0.08 -33.25
N HIS A 3 16.87 0.71 -32.26
CA HIS A 3 17.92 0.34 -31.31
C HIS A 3 17.44 0.52 -29.87
N SER A 4 17.91 -0.31 -28.96
CA SER A 4 17.72 -0.13 -27.51
C SER A 4 18.62 0.99 -26.97
N GLU A 5 18.38 1.42 -25.73
CA GLU A 5 19.36 2.24 -25.01
C GLU A 5 20.71 1.49 -24.94
N PRO A 6 21.86 2.14 -25.15
CA PRO A 6 23.14 1.43 -25.18
C PRO A 6 23.70 1.14 -23.79
N LEU A 7 24.27 -0.04 -23.59
CA LEU A 7 25.17 -0.32 -22.46
C LEU A 7 26.57 0.23 -22.79
N ILE A 8 27.06 1.14 -21.95
CA ILE A 8 28.41 1.71 -22.07
C ILE A 8 29.41 0.71 -21.49
N LEU A 9 30.41 0.33 -22.29
CA LEU A 9 31.49 -0.54 -21.85
C LEU A 9 32.68 0.29 -21.36
N ASN A 10 33.38 -0.22 -20.36
CA ASN A 10 34.66 0.35 -19.98
C ASN A 10 35.68 0.16 -21.12
N LYS A 11 36.33 1.24 -21.53
CA LYS A 11 37.23 1.26 -22.69
C LYS A 11 38.50 0.45 -22.43
N GLU A 12 39.07 0.58 -21.24
CA GLU A 12 40.32 -0.08 -20.85
C GLU A 12 40.13 -1.60 -20.82
N GLU A 13 39.06 -2.07 -20.17
CA GLU A 13 38.66 -3.48 -20.14
C GLU A 13 38.36 -4.00 -21.55
N PHE A 14 37.69 -3.19 -22.37
CA PHE A 14 37.38 -3.60 -23.74
C PHE A 14 38.63 -3.92 -24.53
N PHE A 15 39.62 -3.01 -24.52
CA PHE A 15 40.86 -3.13 -25.31
C PHE A 15 41.99 -3.92 -24.63
N GLU A 16 41.77 -4.52 -23.46
CA GLU A 16 42.77 -5.40 -22.86
C GLU A 16 43.19 -6.52 -23.84
N GLY A 17 44.49 -6.59 -24.15
CA GLY A 17 45.05 -7.53 -25.13
C GLY A 17 44.87 -7.12 -26.60
N PHE A 18 44.60 -5.85 -26.89
CA PHE A 18 44.53 -5.32 -28.25
C PHE A 18 45.91 -4.89 -28.76
N ASP A 19 46.26 -5.29 -29.98
CA ASP A 19 47.62 -5.19 -30.52
C ASP A 19 47.96 -3.81 -31.13
N ASN A 20 47.01 -2.85 -31.14
CA ASN A 20 47.16 -1.55 -31.81
C ASN A 20 46.84 -0.36 -30.86
N PRO A 21 47.85 0.14 -30.13
CA PRO A 21 47.68 1.22 -29.14
C PRO A 21 47.21 2.55 -29.76
N SER A 22 47.66 2.88 -30.97
CA SER A 22 47.26 4.13 -31.64
C SER A 22 45.76 4.13 -31.99
N LEU A 23 45.21 2.98 -32.38
CA LEU A 23 43.78 2.84 -32.63
C LEU A 23 42.96 2.83 -31.34
N GLN A 24 43.49 2.24 -30.25
CA GLN A 24 42.90 2.32 -28.91
C GLN A 24 42.81 3.77 -28.42
N GLU A 25 43.82 4.61 -28.65
CA GLU A 25 43.80 6.03 -28.29
C GLU A 25 42.71 6.81 -29.04
N LYS A 26 42.48 6.50 -30.32
CA LYS A 26 41.44 7.16 -31.14
C LYS A 26 40.01 6.91 -30.67
N VAL A 27 39.74 5.73 -30.09
CA VAL A 27 38.38 5.38 -29.62
C VAL A 27 38.10 6.07 -28.30
N VAL A 28 37.09 6.92 -28.23
CA VAL A 28 36.72 7.65 -27.00
C VAL A 28 35.62 6.95 -26.20
N GLY A 29 34.82 6.09 -26.83
CA GLY A 29 33.75 5.38 -26.16
C GLY A 29 33.28 4.15 -26.91
N ILE A 30 32.77 3.18 -26.16
CA ILE A 30 32.27 1.92 -26.71
C ILE A 30 30.91 1.63 -26.08
N LYS A 31 29.95 1.33 -26.94
CA LYS A 31 28.56 1.09 -26.58
C LYS A 31 28.09 -0.17 -27.27
N ILE A 32 27.29 -0.98 -26.58
CA ILE A 32 26.60 -2.11 -27.20
C ILE A 32 25.10 -1.95 -27.02
N ALA A 33 24.34 -2.26 -28.06
CA ALA A 33 22.89 -2.11 -28.07
C ALA A 33 22.24 -3.26 -28.84
N LEU A 34 20.96 -3.50 -28.56
CA LEU A 34 20.15 -4.42 -29.35
C LEU A 34 19.64 -3.67 -30.58
N LEU A 35 19.87 -4.24 -31.76
CA LEU A 35 19.39 -3.70 -33.02
C LEU A 35 18.26 -4.60 -33.53
N GLN A 36 17.12 -4.00 -33.86
CA GLN A 36 16.03 -4.70 -34.51
C GLN A 36 15.96 -4.28 -35.98
N ASN A 37 16.07 -5.27 -36.87
CA ASN A 37 15.86 -5.05 -38.30
C ASN A 37 14.34 -4.98 -38.63
N ASP A 38 14.02 -4.62 -39.86
CA ASP A 38 12.62 -4.40 -40.26
C ASP A 38 11.81 -5.71 -40.31
N ASN A 39 12.49 -6.87 -40.32
CA ASN A 39 11.89 -8.21 -40.22
C ASN A 39 11.68 -8.67 -38.76
N GLY A 40 12.07 -7.85 -37.78
CA GLY A 40 11.92 -8.14 -36.36
C GLY A 40 13.04 -8.97 -35.73
N GLU A 41 14.08 -9.34 -36.48
CA GLU A 41 15.24 -10.05 -35.95
C GLU A 41 16.10 -9.11 -35.09
N ILE A 42 16.53 -9.64 -33.94
CA ILE A 42 17.33 -8.91 -32.95
C ILE A 42 18.80 -9.31 -33.11
N GLY A 43 19.65 -8.32 -33.36
CA GLY A 43 21.10 -8.46 -33.42
C GLY A 43 21.81 -7.60 -32.36
N LEU A 44 23.11 -7.84 -32.21
CA LEU A 44 23.98 -7.03 -31.37
C LEU A 44 24.65 -5.95 -32.22
N GLY A 45 24.47 -4.68 -31.85
CA GLY A 45 25.17 -3.54 -32.43
C GLY A 45 26.35 -3.13 -31.58
N LEU A 46 27.53 -2.95 -32.20
CA LEU A 46 28.70 -2.31 -31.59
C LEU A 46 28.77 -0.85 -32.06
N GLY A 47 28.61 0.07 -31.13
CA GLY A 47 28.81 1.50 -31.34
C GLY A 47 30.20 1.92 -30.88
N ILE A 48 30.98 2.51 -31.79
CA ILE A 48 32.31 3.06 -31.50
C ILE A 48 32.22 4.57 -31.66
N GLU A 49 32.58 5.28 -30.61
CA GLU A 49 32.71 6.73 -30.62
C GLU A 49 34.20 7.04 -30.88
N ALA A 50 34.52 7.60 -32.04
CA ALA A 50 35.88 7.91 -32.48
C ALA A 50 35.85 8.96 -33.61
N PRO A 51 36.96 9.69 -33.87
CA PRO A 51 37.16 10.38 -35.14
C PRO A 51 37.03 9.43 -36.34
N PRO A 52 36.83 9.92 -37.57
CA PRO A 52 36.63 9.08 -38.75
C PRO A 52 37.69 7.98 -38.86
N LEU A 53 37.25 6.73 -38.79
CA LEU A 53 38.09 5.55 -38.90
C LEU A 53 38.13 5.05 -40.34
N HIS A 54 39.29 4.56 -40.77
CA HIS A 54 39.41 3.88 -42.05
C HIS A 54 38.79 2.47 -41.98
N SER A 55 38.37 1.92 -43.12
CA SER A 55 37.76 0.58 -43.19
C SER A 55 38.62 -0.51 -42.55
N ARG A 56 39.96 -0.41 -42.68
CA ARG A 56 40.90 -1.36 -42.06
C ARG A 56 40.88 -1.31 -40.53
N GLU A 57 40.76 -0.11 -39.96
CA GLU A 57 40.68 0.09 -38.51
C GLU A 57 39.35 -0.45 -37.96
N ILE A 58 38.25 -0.25 -38.70
CA ILE A 58 36.93 -0.80 -38.35
C ILE A 58 36.95 -2.33 -38.38
N GLU A 59 37.53 -2.94 -39.42
CA GLU A 59 37.68 -4.39 -39.52
C GLU A 59 38.52 -4.98 -38.39
N GLU A 60 39.59 -4.28 -37.98
CA GLU A 60 40.45 -4.69 -36.88
C GLU A 60 39.70 -4.71 -35.55
N ILE A 61 38.93 -3.65 -35.25
CA ILE A 61 38.11 -3.58 -34.02
C ILE A 61 37.01 -4.65 -34.06
N ASN A 62 36.33 -4.85 -35.19
CA ASN A 62 35.29 -5.87 -35.32
C ASN A 62 35.85 -7.28 -35.14
N ARG A 63 37.02 -7.58 -35.71
CA ARG A 63 37.69 -8.88 -35.56
C ARG A 63 38.10 -9.11 -34.11
N PHE A 64 38.63 -8.09 -33.45
CA PHE A 64 38.98 -8.17 -32.03
C PHE A 64 37.74 -8.39 -31.16
N PHE A 65 36.66 -7.65 -31.40
CA PHE A 65 35.39 -7.83 -30.71
C PHE A 65 34.87 -9.26 -30.85
N ALA A 66 34.82 -9.80 -32.07
CA ALA A 66 34.35 -11.15 -32.34
C ALA A 66 35.25 -12.26 -31.73
N LYS A 67 36.56 -11.99 -31.57
CA LYS A 67 37.50 -12.92 -30.95
C LYS A 67 37.41 -12.90 -29.43
N LYS A 68 37.27 -11.71 -28.84
CA LYS A 68 37.28 -11.51 -27.38
C LYS A 68 35.91 -11.75 -26.75
N TYR A 69 34.84 -11.44 -27.46
CA TYR A 69 33.48 -11.50 -26.93
C TYR A 69 32.59 -12.42 -27.77
N ASN A 70 31.96 -13.37 -27.10
CA ASN A 70 30.90 -14.16 -27.71
C ASN A 70 29.63 -13.31 -27.80
N ALA A 71 29.09 -13.16 -29.02
CA ALA A 71 27.89 -12.35 -29.26
C ALA A 71 26.66 -12.83 -28.44
N GLY A 72 26.53 -14.14 -28.21
CA GLY A 72 25.46 -14.72 -27.40
C GLY A 72 25.60 -14.41 -25.91
N GLU A 73 26.83 -14.44 -25.37
CA GLU A 73 27.09 -14.07 -23.97
C GLU A 73 26.88 -12.57 -23.73
N MET A 74 27.34 -11.73 -24.66
CA MET A 74 27.11 -10.28 -24.62
C MET A 74 25.62 -9.93 -24.69
N MET A 75 24.87 -10.62 -25.55
CA MET A 75 23.41 -10.50 -25.64
C MET A 75 22.74 -10.84 -24.30
N GLN A 76 23.16 -11.93 -23.64
CA GLN A 76 22.63 -12.30 -22.32
C GLN A 76 22.95 -11.26 -21.25
N LYS A 77 24.20 -10.76 -21.20
CA LYS A 77 24.60 -9.70 -20.25
C LYS A 77 23.78 -8.42 -20.43
N LEU A 78 23.54 -8.01 -21.68
CA LEU A 78 22.68 -6.87 -22.01
C LEU A 78 21.24 -7.09 -21.54
N LEU A 79 20.66 -8.25 -21.84
CA LEU A 79 19.30 -8.58 -21.41
C LEU A 79 19.17 -8.59 -19.88
N GLN A 80 20.16 -9.15 -19.17
CA GLN A 80 20.21 -9.13 -17.72
C GLN A 80 20.30 -7.71 -17.18
N HIS A 81 21.17 -6.86 -17.75
CA HIS A 81 21.30 -5.46 -17.36
C HIS A 81 19.96 -4.70 -17.46
N TYR A 82 19.19 -4.89 -18.54
CA TYR A 82 17.87 -4.26 -18.65
C TYR A 82 16.87 -4.81 -17.63
N GLN A 83 16.90 -6.11 -17.34
CA GLN A 83 16.03 -6.72 -16.33
C GLN A 83 16.33 -6.16 -14.93
N ASP A 84 17.61 -6.01 -14.59
CA ASP A 84 18.05 -5.48 -13.29
C ASP A 84 17.69 -4.00 -13.15
N GLN A 85 17.94 -3.19 -14.17
CA GLN A 85 17.54 -1.78 -14.19
C GLN A 85 16.02 -1.61 -14.07
N ARG A 86 15.25 -2.46 -14.76
CA ARG A 86 13.78 -2.42 -14.69
C ARG A 86 13.28 -2.79 -13.29
N SER A 87 13.92 -3.75 -12.63
CA SER A 87 13.59 -4.16 -11.26
C SER A 87 13.94 -3.06 -10.26
N GLN A 88 15.14 -2.50 -10.32
CA GLN A 88 15.56 -1.40 -9.43
C GLN A 88 14.71 -0.13 -9.62
N ASN A 89 14.32 0.19 -10.85
CA ASN A 89 13.42 1.32 -11.12
C ASN A 89 11.99 1.03 -10.63
N ALA A 90 11.52 -0.22 -10.68
CA ALA A 90 10.24 -0.61 -10.11
C ALA A 90 10.26 -0.49 -8.57
N ASP A 91 11.34 -0.90 -7.91
CA ASP A 91 11.50 -0.83 -6.46
C ASP A 91 11.65 0.62 -5.95
N ARG A 92 12.38 1.47 -6.68
CA ARG A 92 12.50 2.90 -6.33
C ARG A 92 11.18 3.65 -6.53
N LYS A 93 10.44 3.32 -7.59
CA LYS A 93 9.14 3.92 -7.85
C LYS A 93 8.09 3.44 -6.85
N SER A 94 8.13 2.17 -6.43
CA SER A 94 7.20 1.66 -5.42
C SER A 94 7.39 2.31 -4.05
N GLN A 95 8.63 2.67 -3.66
CA GLN A 95 8.90 3.42 -2.44
C GLN A 95 8.54 4.92 -2.51
N SER A 96 8.72 5.57 -3.66
CA SER A 96 8.38 7.01 -3.80
C SER A 96 6.87 7.26 -3.83
N ASP A 97 6.09 6.27 -4.27
CA ASP A 97 4.64 6.40 -4.45
C ASP A 97 3.84 5.92 -3.22
N GLN A 98 4.52 5.47 -2.15
CA GLN A 98 3.83 5.04 -0.93
C GLN A 98 3.15 6.23 -0.25
N LYS A 99 1.91 6.02 0.19
CA LYS A 99 1.12 6.98 0.95
C LYS A 99 1.59 7.07 2.40
N TYR A 100 1.94 5.93 3.00
CA TYR A 100 2.35 5.83 4.39
C TYR A 100 3.34 4.68 4.61
N GLU A 101 4.09 4.76 5.72
CA GLU A 101 4.89 3.68 6.27
C GLU A 101 4.29 3.15 7.58
N ILE A 102 4.57 1.89 7.90
CA ILE A 102 4.34 1.29 9.22
C ILE A 102 5.63 1.44 10.01
N THR A 103 5.58 2.17 11.12
CA THR A 103 6.77 2.50 11.92
C THR A 103 7.06 1.43 12.98
N ASP A 104 8.24 1.48 13.59
CA ASP A 104 8.58 0.61 14.73
C ASP A 104 7.89 1.00 16.06
N ILE A 105 6.99 2.00 16.05
CA ILE A 105 6.26 2.44 17.24
C ILE A 105 5.11 1.47 17.50
N ALA A 106 5.37 0.45 18.32
CA ALA A 106 4.38 -0.57 18.69
C ALA A 106 3.27 -0.01 19.60
N HIS A 107 2.06 -0.55 19.48
CA HIS A 107 0.96 -0.22 20.37
C HIS A 107 1.25 -0.70 21.81
N PRO A 108 1.03 0.12 22.86
CA PRO A 108 1.42 -0.22 24.23
C PRO A 108 0.81 -1.52 24.79
N GLN A 109 -0.42 -1.84 24.40
CA GLN A 109 -1.13 -3.05 24.85
C GLN A 109 -1.09 -4.19 23.83
N TYR A 110 -0.82 -3.88 22.55
CA TYR A 110 -0.93 -4.83 21.44
C TYR A 110 0.33 -4.75 20.58
N PRO A 111 1.49 -5.27 21.03
CA PRO A 111 2.78 -4.98 20.42
C PRO A 111 2.97 -5.45 18.97
N TRP A 112 2.03 -6.21 18.41
CA TRP A 112 2.02 -6.59 17.00
C TRP A 112 1.35 -5.53 16.09
N LEU A 113 0.65 -4.56 16.67
CA LEU A 113 0.12 -3.40 15.96
C LEU A 113 1.11 -2.24 16.04
N HIS A 114 1.27 -1.53 14.95
CA HIS A 114 2.31 -0.52 14.77
C HIS A 114 1.73 0.77 14.23
N ARG A 115 2.28 1.89 14.68
CA ARG A 115 1.84 3.23 14.31
C ARG A 115 2.14 3.50 12.84
N ILE A 116 1.19 4.07 12.10
CA ILE A 116 1.43 4.54 10.73
C ILE A 116 1.98 5.97 10.73
N ARG A 117 2.78 6.29 9.70
CA ARG A 117 3.25 7.65 9.42
C ARG A 117 3.03 8.01 7.96
N ALA A 118 2.48 9.19 7.71
CA ALA A 118 2.28 9.70 6.35
C ALA A 118 3.63 9.98 5.68
N LEU A 119 3.80 9.50 4.44
CA LEU A 119 5.02 9.75 3.65
C LEU A 119 4.84 10.91 2.66
N GLN A 120 3.61 11.38 2.48
CA GLN A 120 3.20 12.51 1.66
C GLN A 120 1.90 13.10 2.22
N ASP A 121 1.44 14.22 1.67
CA ASP A 121 0.13 14.76 2.01
C ASP A 121 -0.97 13.81 1.52
N VAL A 122 -1.82 13.34 2.44
CA VAL A 122 -2.84 12.31 2.16
C VAL A 122 -4.22 12.93 1.95
N ARG A 123 -4.51 14.00 2.70
CA ARG A 123 -5.80 14.70 2.78
C ARG A 123 -5.56 16.07 3.42
N GLU A 124 -6.58 16.93 3.40
CA GLU A 124 -6.48 18.33 3.88
C GLU A 124 -5.93 18.46 5.31
N ASP A 125 -6.15 17.44 6.15
CA ASP A 125 -5.78 17.42 7.56
C ASP A 125 -4.68 16.40 7.91
N VAL A 126 -4.06 15.76 6.91
CA VAL A 126 -2.96 14.79 7.11
C VAL A 126 -1.83 15.08 6.13
N HIS A 127 -0.75 15.63 6.66
CA HIS A 127 0.41 16.08 5.93
C HIS A 127 1.57 15.08 6.05
N GLN A 128 2.56 15.21 5.17
CA GLN A 128 3.78 14.43 5.24
C GLN A 128 4.42 14.47 6.65
N GLY A 129 4.71 13.28 7.20
CA GLY A 129 5.32 13.10 8.52
C GLY A 129 4.33 12.91 9.66
N ASP A 130 3.03 13.18 9.45
CA ASP A 130 2.01 13.03 10.50
C ASP A 130 1.83 11.56 10.92
N LEU A 131 1.65 11.34 12.23
CA LEU A 131 1.35 10.02 12.78
C LEU A 131 -0.15 9.75 12.75
N GLY A 132 -0.56 8.70 12.03
CA GLY A 132 -1.92 8.14 12.09
C GLY A 132 -2.00 7.04 13.15
N GLY A 133 -3.09 6.26 13.20
CA GLY A 133 -3.34 5.20 14.19
C GLY A 133 -2.51 3.94 13.98
N PHE A 134 -3.06 2.78 14.36
CA PHE A 134 -2.31 1.52 14.39
C PHE A 134 -2.81 0.47 13.40
N VAL A 135 -1.89 -0.23 12.76
CA VAL A 135 -2.18 -1.35 11.86
C VAL A 135 -1.33 -2.57 12.18
N GLU A 136 -1.80 -3.76 11.86
CA GLU A 136 -1.01 -4.99 11.96
C GLU A 136 -0.05 -5.14 10.77
N SER A 137 -0.52 -4.80 9.58
CA SER A 137 0.24 -4.89 8.33
C SER A 137 -0.33 -3.94 7.27
N GLU A 138 0.37 -3.83 6.13
CA GLU A 138 -0.07 -3.00 4.99
C GLU A 138 -1.44 -3.44 4.42
N ARG A 139 -1.90 -4.67 4.71
CA ARG A 139 -3.23 -5.14 4.32
C ARG A 139 -4.35 -4.30 4.95
N ASN A 140 -4.12 -3.77 6.15
CA ASN A 140 -5.19 -3.17 6.95
C ASN A 140 -5.58 -1.76 6.51
N LEU A 141 -4.67 -1.03 5.85
CA LEU A 141 -4.93 0.31 5.34
C LEU A 141 -4.43 0.40 3.89
N SER A 142 -5.29 0.79 2.95
CA SER A 142 -4.86 0.87 1.55
C SER A 142 -3.79 1.94 1.35
N GLN A 143 -2.79 1.67 0.50
CA GLN A 143 -1.88 2.70 -0.02
C GLN A 143 -2.59 3.64 -1.02
N GLU A 144 -3.73 3.24 -1.56
CA GLU A 144 -4.56 4.04 -2.49
C GLU A 144 -5.67 4.82 -1.78
N GLY A 145 -6.13 5.89 -2.41
CA GLY A 145 -7.19 6.76 -1.90
C GLY A 145 -6.79 7.55 -0.66
N SER A 146 -7.73 8.34 -0.14
CA SER A 146 -7.51 9.23 1.02
C SER A 146 -7.91 8.61 2.36
N CYS A 147 -8.06 7.28 2.42
CA CYS A 147 -8.38 6.57 3.65
C CYS A 147 -7.27 6.73 4.68
N TRP A 148 -7.67 6.91 5.95
CA TRP A 148 -6.74 7.17 7.05
C TRP A 148 -7.29 6.68 8.39
N ILE A 149 -6.37 6.26 9.25
CA ILE A 149 -6.65 5.89 10.65
C ILE A 149 -5.98 6.97 11.50
N TYR A 150 -6.72 7.58 12.43
CA TYR A 150 -6.26 8.66 13.30
C TYR A 150 -6.09 8.19 14.74
N ASP A 151 -5.38 8.99 15.54
CA ASP A 151 -5.36 8.88 17.01
C ASP A 151 -5.05 7.45 17.49
N ASN A 152 -5.76 6.92 18.49
CA ASN A 152 -5.58 5.55 18.96
C ASN A 152 -6.50 4.54 18.26
N ALA A 153 -7.08 4.90 17.10
CA ALA A 153 -7.85 3.96 16.32
C ALA A 153 -6.93 2.90 15.72
N LEU A 154 -7.50 1.71 15.46
CA LEU A 154 -6.74 0.58 14.95
C LEU A 154 -7.50 -0.25 13.93
N ALA A 155 -6.74 -0.87 13.03
CA ALA A 155 -7.20 -1.91 12.12
C ALA A 155 -6.25 -3.11 12.18
N GLY A 156 -6.76 -4.28 12.56
CA GLY A 156 -5.96 -5.50 12.72
C GLY A 156 -6.60 -6.71 12.07
N GLU A 157 -5.96 -7.87 12.18
CA GLU A 157 -6.43 -9.13 11.59
C GLU A 157 -6.60 -8.99 10.06
N ASN A 158 -7.69 -9.49 9.48
CA ASN A 158 -7.99 -9.38 8.05
C ASN A 158 -8.82 -8.13 7.69
N SER A 159 -9.00 -7.18 8.61
CA SER A 159 -9.78 -5.98 8.34
C SER A 159 -9.11 -5.11 7.27
N ARG A 160 -9.90 -4.32 6.54
CA ARG A 160 -9.41 -3.44 5.48
C ARG A 160 -10.09 -2.08 5.55
N VAL A 161 -9.29 -1.02 5.64
CA VAL A 161 -9.69 0.38 5.57
C VAL A 161 -9.23 0.93 4.21
N ILE A 162 -10.18 1.30 3.35
CA ILE A 162 -9.92 1.61 1.94
C ILE A 162 -10.69 2.86 1.47
N GLU A 163 -10.39 3.31 0.26
CA GLU A 163 -11.06 4.44 -0.42
C GLU A 163 -10.92 5.78 0.33
N GLN A 164 -12.00 6.43 0.75
CA GLN A 164 -11.98 7.74 1.45
C GLN A 164 -12.33 7.62 2.95
N SER A 165 -12.43 6.39 3.45
CA SER A 165 -12.93 6.11 4.79
C SER A 165 -11.98 6.54 5.90
N THR A 166 -12.54 6.82 7.08
CA THR A 166 -11.79 7.36 8.22
C THR A 166 -12.18 6.73 9.55
N LEU A 167 -11.18 6.43 10.37
CA LEU A 167 -11.35 5.92 11.74
C LEU A 167 -10.65 6.86 12.72
N HIS A 168 -11.33 7.30 13.76
CA HIS A 168 -10.82 8.29 14.71
C HIS A 168 -10.89 7.83 16.19
N TRP A 169 -10.19 8.54 17.06
CA TRP A 169 -10.07 8.31 18.51
C TRP A 169 -9.66 6.90 18.91
N ALA A 170 -10.63 6.00 19.13
CA ALA A 170 -10.43 4.65 19.67
C ALA A 170 -11.31 3.64 18.92
N CYS A 171 -11.64 3.94 17.67
CA CYS A 171 -12.35 3.03 16.78
C CYS A 171 -11.50 1.78 16.48
N ARG A 172 -12.17 0.65 16.25
CA ARG A 172 -11.53 -0.64 15.98
C ARG A 172 -12.15 -1.31 14.77
N ALA A 173 -11.33 -1.68 13.80
CA ALA A 173 -11.68 -2.57 12.70
C ALA A 173 -10.96 -3.91 12.89
N LEU A 174 -11.71 -5.01 13.02
CA LEU A 174 -11.19 -6.35 13.33
C LEU A 174 -11.97 -7.42 12.57
N GLY A 175 -11.49 -8.66 12.58
CA GLY A 175 -12.05 -9.75 11.79
C GLY A 175 -11.66 -9.61 10.32
N SER A 176 -12.62 -9.85 9.43
CA SER A 176 -12.56 -9.64 7.99
C SER A 176 -13.36 -8.39 7.56
N SER A 177 -13.55 -7.43 8.48
CA SER A 177 -14.38 -6.25 8.25
C SER A 177 -13.83 -5.34 7.15
N ILE A 178 -14.71 -4.69 6.39
CA ILE A 178 -14.32 -3.73 5.35
C ILE A 178 -14.93 -2.37 5.65
N ILE A 179 -14.09 -1.35 5.75
CA ILE A 179 -14.50 0.04 5.88
C ILE A 179 -14.05 0.76 4.60
N SER A 180 -15.01 1.30 3.86
CA SER A 180 -14.80 1.84 2.51
C SER A 180 -15.69 3.05 2.23
N GLY A 181 -15.68 3.53 0.99
CA GLY A 181 -16.43 4.69 0.52
C GLY A 181 -16.06 5.93 1.31
N ASP A 182 -17.10 6.68 1.71
CA ASP A 182 -16.99 7.91 2.49
C ASP A 182 -17.26 7.69 3.99
N ALA A 183 -17.22 6.43 4.47
CA ALA A 183 -17.52 6.09 5.85
C ALA A 183 -16.64 6.84 6.87
N ARG A 184 -17.27 7.37 7.92
CA ARG A 184 -16.59 8.09 9.01
C ARG A 184 -16.95 7.47 10.35
N LEU A 185 -15.95 6.90 11.02
CA LEU A 185 -16.10 6.22 12.30
C LEU A 185 -15.38 6.99 13.40
N ASP A 186 -16.11 7.28 14.47
CA ASP A 186 -15.78 8.31 15.46
C ASP A 186 -16.12 7.81 16.88
N ARG A 187 -15.34 8.17 17.91
CA ARG A 187 -15.62 7.85 19.33
C ARG A 187 -16.02 6.40 19.62
N ASN A 188 -15.04 5.49 19.62
CA ASN A 188 -15.16 4.10 20.10
C ASN A 188 -16.12 3.20 19.30
N VAL A 189 -16.18 3.36 17.97
CA VAL A 189 -16.93 2.43 17.11
C VAL A 189 -16.15 1.14 16.90
N TRP A 190 -16.82 -0.01 17.01
CA TRP A 190 -16.23 -1.31 16.70
C TRP A 190 -16.89 -1.92 15.46
N VAL A 191 -16.08 -2.24 14.46
CA VAL A 191 -16.48 -2.99 13.27
C VAL A 191 -15.77 -4.33 13.29
N LEU A 192 -16.54 -5.41 13.37
CA LEU A 192 -16.07 -6.74 13.68
C LEU A 192 -16.48 -7.74 12.59
N ASP A 193 -15.95 -8.95 12.71
CA ASP A 193 -16.32 -10.12 11.89
C ASP A 193 -16.29 -9.84 10.39
N ASN A 194 -17.37 -10.04 9.64
CA ASN A 194 -17.42 -9.81 8.19
C ASN A 194 -18.17 -8.52 7.84
N ALA A 195 -18.35 -7.61 8.80
CA ALA A 195 -19.15 -6.42 8.59
C ALA A 195 -18.56 -5.49 7.54
N ILE A 196 -19.44 -4.82 6.79
CA ILE A 196 -19.09 -3.87 5.74
C ILE A 196 -19.70 -2.51 6.07
N VAL A 197 -18.86 -1.47 6.14
CA VAL A 197 -19.28 -0.08 6.31
C VAL A 197 -18.76 0.72 5.13
N ALA A 198 -19.64 0.93 4.14
CA ALA A 198 -19.28 1.57 2.87
C ALA A 198 -19.69 3.05 2.79
N ALA A 199 -20.49 3.52 3.75
CA ALA A 199 -20.90 4.92 3.82
C ALA A 199 -21.42 5.29 5.20
N GLY A 200 -21.56 6.58 5.43
CA GLY A 200 -22.27 7.12 6.60
C GLY A 200 -21.36 7.52 7.76
N THR A 201 -21.99 8.10 8.77
CA THR A 201 -21.32 8.55 10.00
C THR A 201 -21.73 7.65 11.15
N VAL A 202 -20.76 7.00 11.76
CA VAL A 202 -20.96 6.11 12.91
C VAL A 202 -20.18 6.67 14.09
N THR A 203 -20.84 6.91 15.22
CA THR A 203 -20.19 7.57 16.37
C THR A 203 -20.70 7.07 17.72
N ASN A 204 -19.95 7.30 18.80
CA ASN A 204 -20.34 7.05 20.18
C ASN A 204 -20.72 5.58 20.48
N MET A 205 -19.72 4.72 20.65
CA MET A 205 -19.88 3.35 21.19
C MET A 205 -20.76 2.40 20.36
N VAL A 206 -20.91 2.65 19.07
CA VAL A 206 -21.66 1.73 18.18
C VAL A 206 -20.85 0.47 17.89
N THR A 207 -21.51 -0.68 17.88
CA THR A 207 -20.93 -1.97 17.47
C THR A 207 -21.60 -2.47 16.19
N ILE A 208 -20.80 -2.80 15.18
CA ILE A 208 -21.24 -3.37 13.90
C ILE A 208 -20.52 -4.71 13.73
N GLN A 209 -21.25 -5.82 13.67
CA GLN A 209 -20.64 -7.16 13.74
C GLN A 209 -21.45 -8.23 13.00
N GLY A 210 -20.94 -9.47 12.97
CA GLY A 210 -21.49 -10.51 12.10
C GLY A 210 -21.31 -10.17 10.62
N ASP A 211 -22.39 -10.28 9.85
CA ASP A 211 -22.43 -9.97 8.41
C ASP A 211 -23.14 -8.64 8.11
N ALA A 212 -23.15 -7.72 9.08
CA ALA A 212 -23.80 -6.42 8.98
C ALA A 212 -23.32 -5.58 7.80
N ARG A 213 -24.22 -4.76 7.23
CA ARG A 213 -23.91 -3.92 6.07
C ARG A 213 -24.47 -2.52 6.22
N ILE A 214 -23.61 -1.51 6.23
CA ILE A 214 -23.98 -0.10 6.21
C ILE A 214 -23.63 0.46 4.84
N LEU A 215 -24.65 0.83 4.07
CA LEU A 215 -24.52 1.12 2.64
C LEU A 215 -25.09 2.50 2.28
N PRO A 216 -24.55 3.17 1.25
CA PRO A 216 -25.09 4.44 0.78
C PRO A 216 -26.49 4.26 0.19
N GLY A 217 -27.28 5.34 0.23
CA GLY A 217 -28.56 5.44 -0.48
C GLY A 217 -28.41 6.02 -1.88
N SER A 218 -29.53 6.16 -2.58
CA SER A 218 -29.60 6.60 -3.97
C SER A 218 -29.72 8.12 -4.16
N GLY A 219 -29.25 8.96 -3.22
CA GLY A 219 -29.05 10.39 -3.53
C GLY A 219 -29.48 11.45 -2.50
N HIS A 220 -29.81 11.10 -1.26
CA HIS A 220 -30.15 12.12 -0.25
C HIS A 220 -29.15 12.21 0.89
N SER A 221 -28.97 11.14 1.65
CA SER A 221 -28.01 11.08 2.75
C SER A 221 -27.60 9.64 3.01
N SER A 222 -26.41 9.49 3.58
CA SER A 222 -25.87 8.21 4.04
C SER A 222 -26.36 7.91 5.47
N PRO A 223 -26.27 6.65 5.93
CA PRO A 223 -26.71 6.29 7.28
C PRO A 223 -26.00 7.10 8.38
N VAL A 224 -26.72 7.38 9.46
CA VAL A 224 -26.17 7.97 10.68
C VAL A 224 -26.51 7.06 11.85
N ILE A 225 -25.49 6.52 12.52
CA ILE A 225 -25.67 5.52 13.58
C ILE A 225 -24.88 6.00 14.80
N LYS A 226 -25.54 6.16 15.95
CA LYS A 226 -24.89 6.77 17.11
C LYS A 226 -25.38 6.27 18.46
N ASN A 227 -24.55 6.38 19.48
CA ASN A 227 -24.89 6.12 20.89
C ASN A 227 -25.29 4.65 21.13
N ASP A 228 -24.32 3.77 21.30
CA ASP A 228 -24.51 2.39 21.82
C ASP A 228 -25.38 1.43 20.97
N ALA A 229 -25.73 1.82 19.75
CA ALA A 229 -26.46 0.95 18.84
C ALA A 229 -25.64 -0.30 18.48
N VAL A 230 -26.32 -1.43 18.30
CA VAL A 230 -25.71 -2.70 17.90
C VAL A 230 -26.32 -3.18 16.60
N ILE A 231 -25.50 -3.32 15.56
CA ILE A 231 -25.96 -3.63 14.20
C ILE A 231 -25.42 -4.97 13.75
N TYR A 232 -26.33 -5.92 13.53
CA TYR A 232 -26.07 -7.19 12.84
C TYR A 232 -26.70 -7.22 11.44
N GLY A 233 -27.76 -6.44 11.22
CA GLY A 233 -28.50 -6.37 9.96
C GLY A 233 -27.92 -5.39 8.95
N THR A 234 -28.77 -4.99 7.99
CA THR A 234 -28.41 -4.08 6.91
C THR A 234 -29.08 -2.71 7.07
N VAL A 235 -28.31 -1.64 6.92
CA VAL A 235 -28.80 -0.25 6.92
C VAL A 235 -28.43 0.42 5.61
N VAL A 236 -29.41 0.96 4.89
CA VAL A 236 -29.22 1.57 3.56
C VAL A 236 -29.85 2.95 3.48
N GLY A 237 -29.07 3.93 3.06
CA GLY A 237 -29.57 5.28 2.78
C GLY A 237 -29.85 6.11 4.02
N ASN A 238 -30.84 7.00 3.93
CA ASN A 238 -31.10 8.06 4.90
C ASN A 238 -31.82 7.51 6.14
N VAL A 239 -31.12 6.68 6.91
CA VAL A 239 -31.59 6.07 8.16
C VAL A 239 -30.76 6.63 9.31
N GLU A 240 -31.43 7.10 10.35
CA GLU A 240 -30.80 7.59 11.58
C GLU A 240 -31.15 6.64 12.72
N ILE A 241 -30.16 5.90 13.22
CA ILE A 241 -30.31 4.97 14.35
C ILE A 241 -29.59 5.58 15.56
N SER A 242 -30.25 5.60 16.71
CA SER A 242 -29.56 6.00 17.93
C SER A 242 -30.08 5.37 19.22
N GLY A 243 -29.19 5.28 20.20
CA GLY A 243 -29.47 4.67 21.49
C GLY A 243 -29.25 3.16 21.41
N PHE A 244 -29.76 2.44 22.40
CA PHE A 244 -29.54 1.00 22.59
C PHE A 244 -30.33 0.12 21.61
N TYR A 245 -30.52 0.60 20.38
CA TYR A 245 -31.23 -0.12 19.34
C TYR A 245 -30.36 -1.26 18.81
N GLU A 246 -30.92 -2.46 18.84
CA GLU A 246 -30.33 -3.64 18.22
C GLU A 246 -31.02 -3.93 16.89
N LEU A 247 -30.25 -3.94 15.79
CA LEU A 247 -30.74 -4.42 14.49
C LEU A 247 -30.32 -5.88 14.31
N PRO A 248 -31.24 -6.86 14.39
CA PRO A 248 -30.91 -8.27 14.33
C PRO A 248 -30.33 -8.73 12.98
N PRO A 249 -29.69 -9.91 12.92
CA PRO A 249 -29.24 -10.50 11.67
C PRO A 249 -30.39 -10.71 10.68
N GLY A 250 -30.16 -10.40 9.40
CA GLY A 250 -31.15 -10.58 8.34
C GLY A 250 -32.18 -9.45 8.21
N GLU A 251 -32.32 -8.60 9.22
CA GLU A 251 -33.20 -7.42 9.16
C GLU A 251 -32.57 -6.32 8.30
N LYS A 252 -33.44 -5.58 7.58
CA LYS A 252 -33.03 -4.49 6.69
C LYS A 252 -33.82 -3.22 7.00
N LEU A 253 -33.09 -2.15 7.30
CA LEU A 253 -33.61 -0.79 7.37
C LEU A 253 -33.13 -0.02 6.14
N GLU A 254 -34.07 0.47 5.35
CA GLU A 254 -33.76 1.15 4.10
C GLU A 254 -34.64 2.37 3.94
N ASN A 255 -34.03 3.51 3.64
CA ASN A 255 -34.76 4.71 3.32
C ASN A 255 -34.04 5.51 2.23
N HIS A 256 -34.75 5.75 1.13
CA HIS A 256 -34.29 6.56 0.00
C HIS A 256 -35.01 7.90 -0.06
N SER A 257 -35.76 8.26 0.97
CA SER A 257 -36.47 9.54 1.05
C SER A 257 -35.57 10.65 1.56
N ARG A 258 -35.93 11.90 1.25
CA ARG A 258 -35.24 13.08 1.76
C ARG A 258 -35.35 13.21 3.28
N GLU A 259 -36.50 12.83 3.84
CA GLU A 259 -36.71 12.78 5.28
C GLU A 259 -36.08 11.52 5.87
N PRO A 260 -35.31 11.62 6.96
CA PRO A 260 -34.66 10.47 7.57
C PRO A 260 -35.66 9.51 8.22
N LEU A 261 -35.42 8.21 8.07
CA LEU A 261 -36.08 7.18 8.88
C LEU A 261 -35.36 7.15 10.23
N LYS A 262 -36.02 7.69 11.24
CA LYS A 262 -35.45 7.83 12.58
C LYS A 262 -35.87 6.69 13.49
N ILE A 263 -34.90 6.06 14.11
CA ILE A 263 -35.08 4.94 15.04
C ILE A 263 -34.29 5.27 16.30
N TYR A 264 -35.01 5.31 17.42
CA TYR A 264 -34.44 5.64 18.72
C TYR A 264 -34.87 4.60 19.75
N ALA A 265 -33.92 4.14 20.56
CA ALA A 265 -34.19 3.28 21.71
C ALA A 265 -33.45 3.82 22.93
N ASP A 266 -34.21 4.29 23.92
CA ASP A 266 -33.74 4.85 25.18
C ASP A 266 -33.60 3.80 26.29
N GLU A 267 -34.43 2.77 26.26
CA GLU A 267 -34.38 1.68 27.24
C GLU A 267 -33.31 0.64 26.90
N TYR A 268 -32.28 0.59 27.74
CA TYR A 268 -31.29 -0.46 27.71
C TYR A 268 -31.85 -1.77 28.28
N THR A 269 -32.03 -2.79 27.44
CA THR A 269 -32.62 -4.09 27.85
C THR A 269 -31.66 -5.27 27.74
N GLY A 270 -30.43 -5.07 27.28
CA GLY A 270 -29.44 -6.12 27.01
C GLY A 270 -28.28 -6.19 28.01
N PRO A 271 -27.39 -7.19 27.89
CA PRO A 271 -26.10 -7.23 28.58
C PRO A 271 -25.06 -6.33 27.90
N LEU A 272 -24.13 -5.74 28.67
CA LEU A 272 -23.09 -4.86 28.10
C LEU A 272 -22.18 -5.73 27.25
N MET A 273 -22.15 -5.47 25.95
CA MET A 273 -21.26 -6.20 25.05
C MET A 273 -19.82 -6.02 25.51
N GLY A 274 -19.15 -7.15 25.77
CA GLY A 274 -17.75 -7.15 26.17
C GLY A 274 -16.86 -6.53 25.09
N LEU A 275 -15.81 -5.84 25.53
CA LEU A 275 -14.76 -5.34 24.64
C LEU A 275 -14.15 -6.53 23.87
N ARG A 276 -14.27 -6.52 22.54
CA ARG A 276 -13.49 -7.43 21.70
C ARG A 276 -12.08 -6.87 21.50
N GLU A 277 -11.09 -7.62 21.99
CA GLU A 277 -9.68 -7.29 21.77
C GLU A 277 -9.18 -7.81 20.41
N PRO A 278 -8.19 -7.14 19.79
CA PRO A 278 -7.52 -7.64 18.59
C PRO A 278 -6.87 -9.00 18.83
N GLN A 279 -7.00 -9.92 17.88
CA GLN A 279 -6.32 -11.21 17.99
C GLN A 279 -4.84 -11.09 17.67
N LYS A 280 -4.01 -11.77 18.47
CA LYS A 280 -2.58 -11.87 18.21
C LYS A 280 -2.31 -12.74 16.97
N PRO A 281 -1.43 -12.31 16.04
CA PRO A 281 -1.04 -13.12 14.88
C PRO A 281 -0.44 -14.47 15.29
N LYS A 282 -0.72 -15.50 14.49
CA LYS A 282 -0.13 -16.83 14.70
C LYS A 282 1.39 -16.74 14.59
N GLY A 283 2.08 -17.27 15.61
CA GLY A 283 3.55 -17.25 15.67
C GLY A 283 4.17 -15.97 16.22
N PHE A 284 3.38 -14.93 16.57
CA PHE A 284 3.93 -13.75 17.22
C PHE A 284 4.38 -14.07 18.65
N VAL A 285 5.67 -13.88 18.89
CA VAL A 285 6.31 -13.99 20.21
C VAL A 285 6.31 -12.61 20.84
N MET A 286 5.77 -12.49 22.06
CA MET A 286 5.79 -11.22 22.77
C MET A 286 7.24 -10.81 23.02
N PRO A 287 7.61 -9.54 22.78
CA PRO A 287 8.89 -9.04 23.24
C PRO A 287 9.03 -9.30 24.74
N GLU A 288 10.18 -9.80 25.18
CA GLU A 288 10.46 -9.91 26.61
C GLU A 288 10.25 -8.53 27.22
N GLN A 289 9.26 -8.41 28.11
CA GLN A 289 8.97 -7.16 28.79
C GLN A 289 10.28 -6.63 29.37
N GLN A 290 10.74 -5.47 28.92
CA GLN A 290 11.75 -4.74 29.65
C GLN A 290 11.17 -4.46 31.03
N LYS A 291 11.52 -5.29 32.01
CA LYS A 291 11.22 -5.10 33.43
C LYS A 291 11.74 -3.73 33.84
N LYS A 292 10.91 -2.70 33.76
CA LYS A 292 11.14 -1.42 34.42
C LYS A 292 9.86 -0.91 35.07
N ARG A 293 9.80 -1.26 36.35
CA ARG A 293 9.36 -0.46 37.51
C ARG A 293 7.94 0.10 37.46
N SER A 294 7.00 -0.72 37.94
CA SER A 294 5.89 -0.21 38.76
C SER A 294 5.97 -0.83 40.15
N ASP A 295 7.06 -0.54 40.85
CA ASP A 295 7.13 -0.65 42.31
C ASP A 295 7.68 0.67 42.83
N ARG A 296 6.87 1.32 43.67
CA ARG A 296 7.08 2.59 44.40
C ARG A 296 6.64 3.86 43.67
N GLU A 297 5.41 4.25 43.96
CA GLU A 297 5.03 5.47 44.70
C GLU A 297 3.54 5.27 45.05
N ARG A 298 3.25 4.63 46.19
CA ARG A 298 2.79 5.26 47.45
C ARG A 298 1.75 6.36 47.24
#